data_AF-A5HVH5-F1
#
_entry.id   AF-A5HVH5-F1
#
_cell.length_a   1.000
_cell.length_b   1.000
_cell.length_c   1.000
_cell.angle_alpha   90.00
_cell.angle_beta   90.00
_cell.angle_gamma   90.00
#
_symmetry.space_group_name_H-M   'P 1'
#
loop_
_entity.id
_entity.type
_entity.pdbx_description
1 polymer ?
#
loop_
_entity_poly.entity_id
_entity_poly.type
_entity_poly.pdbx_seq_one_letter_code
_entity_poly.pdbx_strand_id
1 'polypeptide(L)'
;LNGAFFAAVYSLIHFRQIWRTDHTITRKILLHIEFLYQFVSLAFTFFSLANFYLTFYFIAGALSDPTVDPFGHNIGKYIFTILRYTCVLLICLQFVLSMGNRPQGAKKMFLSGMIIYCIIMMYTVFSALYMVVMQLKTSKEMIKDSLSLGNNTFT
;
A
#
# COMPACT_ATOMS: atom_id res chain seq x y z
N LEU A 1 -18.51 -1.78 -3.30
CA LEU A 1 -18.93 -2.00 -4.69
C LEU A 1 -20.12 -1.10 -4.95
N ASN A 2 -19.83 0.20 -4.94
CA ASN A 2 -20.75 1.23 -5.39
C ASN A 2 -21.06 0.99 -6.87
N GLY A 3 -22.28 1.30 -7.31
CA GLY A 3 -22.67 1.24 -8.73
C GLY A 3 -21.68 1.96 -9.67
N ALA A 4 -20.93 2.94 -9.16
CA ALA A 4 -19.85 3.61 -9.88
C ALA A 4 -18.67 2.69 -10.29
N PHE A 5 -18.28 1.72 -9.46
CA PHE A 5 -17.22 0.75 -9.81
C PHE A 5 -17.71 -0.20 -10.90
N PHE A 6 -18.92 -0.72 -10.75
CA PHE A 6 -19.51 -1.60 -11.77
C PHE A 6 -19.78 -0.86 -13.07
N ALA A 7 -20.24 0.40 -13.03
CA ALA A 7 -20.39 1.25 -14.20
C ALA A 7 -19.04 1.56 -14.88
N ALA A 8 -17.97 1.78 -14.11
CA ALA A 8 -16.63 1.96 -14.67
C ALA A 8 -16.14 0.69 -15.36
N VAL A 9 -16.26 -0.48 -14.74
CA VAL A 9 -15.91 -1.78 -15.35
C VAL A 9 -16.79 -2.09 -16.56
N TYR A 10 -18.10 -1.84 -16.47
CA TYR A 10 -19.04 -2.06 -17.55
C TYR A 10 -18.74 -1.16 -18.76
N SER A 11 -18.45 0.13 -18.50
CA SER A 11 -17.98 1.08 -19.50
C SER A 11 -16.73 0.52 -20.15
N LEU A 12 -15.72 0.11 -19.36
CA LEU A 12 -14.46 -0.50 -19.80
C LEU A 12 -14.63 -1.69 -20.77
N ILE A 13 -15.55 -2.60 -20.46
CA ILE A 13 -15.83 -3.78 -21.30
C ILE A 13 -16.56 -3.39 -22.60
N HIS A 14 -17.41 -2.37 -22.55
CA HIS A 14 -18.22 -1.90 -23.69
C HIS A 14 -17.58 -0.72 -24.46
N PHE A 15 -16.26 -0.57 -24.42
CA PHE A 15 -15.52 0.47 -25.17
C PHE A 15 -15.86 0.51 -26.67
N ARG A 16 -16.24 -0.64 -27.23
CA ARG A 16 -16.62 -0.80 -28.65
C ARG A 16 -17.91 -0.06 -29.03
N GLN A 17 -18.75 0.33 -28.06
CA GLN A 17 -19.96 1.12 -28.32
C GLN A 17 -19.64 2.56 -28.74
N ILE A 18 -18.50 3.13 -28.32
CA ILE A 18 -18.06 4.49 -28.69
C ILE A 18 -17.88 4.63 -30.22
N TRP A 19 -17.57 3.53 -30.90
CA TRP A 19 -17.40 3.51 -32.36
C TRP A 19 -18.73 3.59 -33.13
N ARG A 20 -19.85 3.20 -32.51
CA ARG A 20 -21.19 3.30 -33.12
C ARG A 20 -21.83 4.68 -32.97
N THR A 21 -21.22 5.59 -32.20
CA THR A 21 -21.80 6.91 -31.93
C THR A 21 -21.45 7.93 -33.01
N ASP A 22 -22.42 8.76 -33.39
CA ASP A 22 -22.26 9.89 -34.33
C ASP A 22 -21.56 11.08 -33.64
N HIS A 23 -20.29 10.90 -33.31
CA HIS A 23 -19.41 11.95 -32.81
C HIS A 23 -18.29 12.28 -33.79
N THR A 24 -17.90 13.55 -33.84
CA THR A 24 -16.73 14.04 -34.58
C THR A 24 -15.46 13.27 -34.18
N ILE A 25 -14.57 13.05 -35.14
CA ILE A 25 -13.35 12.22 -34.99
C ILE A 25 -12.52 12.68 -33.77
N THR A 26 -12.40 13.98 -33.53
CA THR A 26 -11.71 14.56 -32.37
C THR A 26 -12.31 14.11 -31.04
N ARG A 27 -13.65 14.07 -30.91
CA ARG A 27 -14.33 13.59 -29.70
C ARG A 27 -14.12 12.10 -29.48
N LYS A 28 -14.07 11.30 -30.55
CA LYS A 28 -13.80 9.85 -30.46
C LYS A 28 -12.39 9.56 -29.92
N ILE A 29 -11.39 10.35 -30.33
CA ILE A 29 -10.00 10.21 -29.87
C ILE A 29 -9.86 10.63 -28.40
N LEU A 30 -10.43 11.78 -28.00
CA LEU A 30 -10.40 12.22 -26.60
C LEU A 30 -11.05 11.20 -25.66
N LEU A 31 -12.20 10.64 -26.06
CA LEU A 31 -12.86 9.58 -25.29
C LEU A 31 -12.00 8.32 -25.16
N HIS A 32 -11.20 7.94 -26.16
CA HIS A 32 -10.28 6.80 -26.05
C HIS A 32 -9.15 7.04 -25.05
N ILE A 33 -8.60 8.26 -25.01
CA ILE A 33 -7.57 8.63 -24.03
C ILE A 33 -8.14 8.60 -22.61
N GLU A 34 -9.33 9.16 -22.42
CA GLU A 34 -10.02 9.16 -21.11
C GLU A 34 -10.32 7.73 -20.65
N PHE A 35 -10.69 6.85 -21.58
CA PHE A 35 -10.96 5.46 -21.29
C PHE A 35 -9.71 4.68 -20.87
N LEU A 36 -8.59 4.92 -21.54
CA LEU A 36 -7.30 4.35 -21.15
C LEU A 36 -6.86 4.88 -19.78
N TYR A 37 -7.05 6.17 -19.52
CA TYR A 37 -6.77 6.76 -18.21
C TYR A 37 -7.61 6.09 -17.11
N GLN A 38 -8.92 5.91 -17.34
CA GLN A 38 -9.81 5.25 -16.39
C GLN A 38 -9.43 3.78 -16.17
N PHE A 39 -9.00 3.07 -17.22
CA PHE A 39 -8.51 1.69 -17.13
C PHE A 39 -7.26 1.59 -16.26
N VAL A 40 -6.25 2.40 -16.55
CA VAL A 40 -4.99 2.41 -15.81
C VAL A 40 -5.22 2.83 -14.35
N SER A 41 -6.05 3.84 -14.12
CA SER A 41 -6.42 4.30 -12.78
C SER A 41 -7.15 3.22 -11.98
N LEU A 42 -8.08 2.49 -12.60
CA LEU A 42 -8.76 1.36 -11.97
C LEU A 42 -7.79 0.23 -11.61
N ALA A 43 -6.88 -0.12 -12.52
CA ALA A 43 -5.85 -1.12 -12.28
C ALA A 43 -4.94 -0.72 -11.12
N PHE A 44 -4.42 0.52 -11.11
CA PHE A 44 -3.62 1.05 -10.01
C PHE A 44 -4.39 1.03 -8.69
N THR A 45 -5.66 1.44 -8.69
CA THR A 45 -6.49 1.44 -7.47
C THR A 45 -6.69 0.02 -6.94
N PHE A 46 -6.92 -0.95 -7.82
CA PHE A 46 -7.08 -2.36 -7.45
C PHE A 46 -5.80 -2.94 -6.84
N PHE A 47 -4.64 -2.70 -7.48
CA PHE A 47 -3.35 -3.18 -6.97
C PHE A 47 -2.83 -2.37 -5.78
N SER A 48 -3.24 -1.11 -5.62
CA SER A 48 -2.79 -0.25 -4.52
C SER A 48 -3.11 -0.84 -3.15
N LEU A 49 -4.25 -1.53 -3.00
CA LEU A 49 -4.61 -2.19 -1.74
C LEU A 49 -3.67 -3.35 -1.42
N ALA A 50 -3.29 -4.14 -2.43
CA ALA A 50 -2.32 -5.22 -2.27
C ALA A 50 -0.91 -4.68 -1.99
N ASN A 51 -0.50 -3.62 -2.69
CA ASN A 51 0.79 -2.95 -2.49
C ASN A 51 0.90 -2.37 -1.07
N PHE A 52 -0.18 -1.79 -0.54
CA PHE A 52 -0.24 -1.33 0.85
C PHE A 52 0.02 -2.48 1.83
N TYR A 53 -0.64 -3.63 1.64
CA TYR A 53 -0.43 -4.81 2.49
C TYR A 53 0.99 -5.37 2.40
N LEU A 54 1.56 -5.49 1.20
CA LEU A 54 2.94 -5.94 1.02
C LEU A 54 3.92 -4.99 1.73
N THR A 55 3.74 -3.68 1.53
CA THR A 55 4.60 -2.66 2.15
C THR A 55 4.56 -2.76 3.67
N PHE A 56 3.36 -2.87 4.25
CA PHE A 56 3.19 -3.10 5.68
C PHE A 56 3.88 -4.41 6.12
N TYR A 57 3.67 -5.52 5.40
CA TYR A 57 4.23 -6.82 5.75
C TYR A 57 5.77 -6.83 5.74
N PHE A 58 6.39 -6.28 4.70
CA PHE A 58 7.85 -6.25 4.59
C PHE A 58 8.49 -5.26 5.57
N ILE A 59 7.93 -4.07 5.72
CA ILE A 59 8.50 -3.04 6.60
C ILE A 59 8.32 -3.41 8.07
N ALA A 60 7.09 -3.77 8.47
CA ALA A 60 6.83 -4.17 9.85
C ALA A 60 7.46 -5.53 10.16
N GLY A 61 7.56 -6.43 9.18
CA GLY A 61 8.24 -7.72 9.32
C GLY A 61 9.74 -7.56 9.54
N ALA A 62 10.38 -6.59 8.87
CA ALA A 62 11.79 -6.31 9.07
C ALA A 62 12.11 -5.76 10.48
N LEU A 63 11.16 -5.08 11.14
CA LEU A 63 11.29 -4.69 12.56
C LEU A 63 11.03 -5.84 13.54
N SER A 64 10.50 -6.98 13.08
CA SER A 64 10.22 -8.12 13.95
C SER A 64 11.45 -9.00 14.19
N ASP A 65 12.58 -8.74 13.53
CA ASP A 65 13.80 -9.52 13.67
C ASP A 65 14.56 -9.09 14.96
N PRO A 66 14.88 -10.01 15.89
CA PRO A 66 15.46 -9.68 17.21
C PRO A 66 16.79 -8.91 17.17
N THR A 67 17.48 -8.86 16.02
CA THR A 67 18.73 -8.11 15.83
C THR A 67 18.53 -6.61 15.58
N VAL A 68 17.30 -6.18 15.25
CA VAL A 68 16.96 -4.80 14.85
C VAL A 68 15.91 -4.19 15.79
N ASP A 69 15.73 -4.78 16.97
CA ASP A 69 14.64 -4.48 17.91
C ASP A 69 14.95 -3.15 18.67
N PRO A 70 14.24 -2.03 18.42
CA PRO A 70 14.49 -0.78 19.13
C PRO A 70 13.97 -0.79 20.58
N PHE A 71 13.18 -1.80 20.97
CA PHE A 71 12.53 -1.87 22.27
C PHE A 71 13.09 -2.96 23.20
N GLY A 72 13.85 -3.92 22.67
CA GLY A 72 14.30 -5.09 23.44
C GLY A 72 13.12 -5.95 23.94
N HIS A 73 13.38 -7.23 24.23
CA HIS A 73 12.42 -8.18 24.81
C HIS A 73 11.32 -8.75 23.88
N ASN A 74 11.56 -8.96 22.59
CA ASN A 74 10.62 -9.68 21.69
C ASN A 74 9.24 -8.99 21.54
N ILE A 75 9.08 -7.75 22.02
CA ILE A 75 7.83 -6.98 21.94
C ILE A 75 7.49 -6.66 20.49
N GLY A 76 8.51 -6.43 19.64
CA GLY A 76 8.34 -6.22 18.20
C GLY A 76 7.58 -7.34 17.50
N LYS A 77 7.83 -8.61 17.89
CA LYS A 77 7.15 -9.78 17.32
C LYS A 77 5.67 -9.86 17.69
N TYR A 78 5.32 -9.50 18.92
CA TYR A 78 3.93 -9.46 19.37
C TYR A 78 3.15 -8.32 18.70
N ILE A 79 3.74 -7.12 18.64
CA ILE A 79 3.15 -5.96 17.97
C ILE A 79 2.96 -6.23 16.47
N PHE A 80 3.96 -6.81 15.79
CA PHE A 80 3.87 -7.20 14.38
C PHE A 80 2.75 -8.21 14.15
N THR A 81 2.67 -9.24 14.99
CA THR A 81 1.64 -10.28 14.87
C THR A 81 0.24 -9.69 15.00
N ILE A 82 0.02 -8.84 16.01
CA ILE A 82 -1.28 -8.17 16.24
C ILE A 82 -1.62 -7.26 15.06
N LEU A 83 -0.72 -6.37 14.65
CA LEU A 83 -0.95 -5.45 13.52
C LEU A 83 -1.21 -6.18 12.21
N ARG A 84 -0.53 -7.31 11.96
CA ARG A 84 -0.78 -8.15 10.78
C ARG A 84 -2.19 -8.70 10.77
N TYR A 85 -2.64 -9.31 11.87
CA TYR A 85 -4.02 -9.81 11.97
C TYR A 85 -5.04 -8.67 11.86
N THR A 86 -4.80 -7.53 12.50
CA THR A 86 -5.67 -6.34 12.38
C THR A 86 -5.73 -5.83 10.94
N CYS A 87 -4.60 -5.73 10.23
CA CYS A 87 -4.57 -5.27 8.85
C CYS A 87 -5.34 -6.21 7.91
N VAL A 88 -5.17 -7.53 8.04
CA VAL A 88 -5.93 -8.51 7.24
C VAL A 88 -7.43 -8.43 7.55
N LEU A 89 -7.79 -8.33 8.84
CA LEU A 89 -9.19 -8.15 9.24
C LEU A 89 -9.79 -6.86 8.69
N LEU A 90 -9.05 -5.75 8.65
CA LEU A 90 -9.51 -4.49 8.05
C LEU A 90 -9.70 -4.59 6.55
N ILE A 91 -8.82 -5.30 5.84
CA ILE A 91 -8.97 -5.54 4.39
C ILE A 91 -10.25 -6.35 4.15
N CYS A 92 -10.47 -7.43 4.91
CA CYS A 92 -11.69 -8.23 4.83
C CYS A 92 -12.94 -7.42 5.21
N LEU A 93 -12.88 -6.62 6.28
CA LEU A 93 -13.98 -5.75 6.72
C LEU A 93 -14.32 -4.72 5.64
N GLN A 94 -13.31 -4.07 5.05
CA GLN A 94 -13.50 -3.08 3.99
C GLN A 94 -14.12 -3.72 2.73
N PHE A 95 -13.73 -4.96 2.41
CA PHE A 95 -14.33 -5.73 1.33
C PHE A 95 -15.81 -6.07 1.60
N VAL A 96 -16.12 -6.56 2.81
CA VAL A 96 -17.50 -6.89 3.23
C VAL A 96 -18.38 -5.64 3.28
N LEU A 97 -17.91 -4.56 3.90
CA LEU A 97 -18.61 -3.28 3.93
C LEU A 97 -18.81 -2.71 2.53
N SER A 98 -17.85 -2.93 1.64
CA SER A 98 -17.98 -2.58 0.23
C SER A 98 -19.07 -3.42 -0.47
N MET A 99 -19.30 -4.68 -0.10
CA MET A 99 -20.40 -5.48 -0.68
C MET A 99 -21.80 -5.05 -0.18
N GLY A 100 -21.87 -4.28 0.91
CA GLY A 100 -23.14 -3.78 1.47
C GLY A 100 -23.74 -2.63 0.66
N ASN A 101 -25.01 -2.76 0.25
CA ASN A 101 -25.71 -1.78 -0.59
C ASN A 101 -26.43 -0.65 0.20
N ARG A 102 -26.22 -0.54 1.53
CA ARG A 102 -26.77 0.55 2.37
C ARG A 102 -25.67 1.32 3.12
N PRO A 103 -25.07 2.34 2.51
CA PRO A 103 -24.03 3.16 3.14
C PRO A 103 -24.55 4.04 4.29
N GLN A 104 -25.87 4.28 4.39
CA GLN A 104 -26.47 5.14 5.42
C GLN A 104 -26.40 4.57 6.85
N GLY A 105 -26.36 3.24 7.01
CA GLY A 105 -26.24 2.58 8.34
C GLY A 105 -24.80 2.32 8.79
N ALA A 106 -23.83 2.31 7.86
CA ALA A 106 -22.46 1.85 8.13
C ALA A 106 -21.41 2.96 8.17
N LYS A 107 -21.80 4.24 8.11
CA LYS A 107 -20.86 5.40 8.15
C LYS A 107 -19.89 5.31 9.33
N LYS A 108 -20.36 4.86 10.50
CA LYS A 108 -19.53 4.66 11.70
C LYS A 108 -18.50 3.54 11.55
N MET A 109 -18.83 2.46 10.84
CA MET A 109 -17.89 1.35 10.60
C MET A 109 -16.81 1.73 9.59
N PHE A 110 -17.17 2.46 8.52
CA PHE A 110 -16.19 3.02 7.59
C PHE A 110 -15.25 4.03 8.27
N LEU A 111 -15.81 4.91 9.12
CA LEU A 111 -15.01 5.89 9.86
C LEU A 111 -14.06 5.22 10.86
N SER A 112 -14.52 4.19 11.57
CA SER A 112 -13.67 3.38 12.45
C SER A 112 -12.53 2.71 11.67
N GLY A 113 -12.83 2.06 10.53
CA GLY A 113 -11.82 1.46 9.67
C GLY A 113 -10.78 2.47 9.18
N MET A 114 -11.22 3.67 8.79
CA MET A 114 -10.32 4.75 8.36
C MET A 114 -9.36 5.20 9.47
N ILE A 115 -9.84 5.32 10.72
CA ILE A 115 -9.00 5.67 11.87
C ILE A 115 -7.93 4.58 12.09
N ILE A 116 -8.31 3.31 12.06
CA ILE A 116 -7.36 2.21 12.30
C ILE A 116 -6.33 2.13 11.16
N TYR A 117 -6.74 2.33 9.91
CA TYR A 117 -5.79 2.45 8.78
C TYR A 117 -4.79 3.59 8.98
N CYS A 118 -5.23 4.73 9.52
CA CYS A 118 -4.34 5.86 9.82
C CYS A 118 -3.27 5.49 10.86
N ILE A 119 -3.66 4.76 11.92
CA ILE A 119 -2.74 4.27 12.96
C ILE A 119 -1.71 3.29 12.35
N ILE A 120 -2.18 2.33 11.53
CA ILE A 120 -1.30 1.37 10.84
C ILE A 120 -0.33 2.10 9.91
N MET A 121 -0.80 3.11 9.17
CA MET A 121 0.05 3.89 8.28
C MET A 121 1.13 4.66 9.05
N MET A 122 0.77 5.31 10.17
CA MET A 122 1.74 6.01 11.02
C MET A 122 2.82 5.06 11.54
N TYR A 123 2.43 3.86 11.99
CA TYR A 123 3.38 2.83 12.42
C TYR A 123 4.28 2.35 11.27
N THR A 124 3.72 2.17 10.08
CA THR A 124 4.48 1.73 8.89
C THR A 124 5.51 2.78 8.48
N VAL A 125 5.15 4.07 8.50
CA VAL A 125 6.08 5.18 8.20
C VAL A 125 7.19 5.27 9.23
N PHE A 126 6.86 5.17 10.53
CA PHE A 126 7.88 5.15 11.58
C PHE A 126 8.87 3.98 11.39
N SER A 127 8.34 2.78 11.14
CA SER A 127 9.13 1.58 10.88
C SER A 127 10.01 1.73 9.63
N ALA A 128 9.49 2.34 8.56
CA ALA A 128 10.23 2.61 7.33
C ALA A 128 11.42 3.55 7.57
N LEU A 129 11.20 4.65 8.31
CA LEU A 129 12.25 5.60 8.65
C LEU A 129 13.33 4.94 9.51
N TYR A 130 12.93 4.13 10.49
CA TYR A 130 13.86 3.38 11.33
C TYR A 130 14.74 2.42 10.51
N MET A 131 14.12 1.65 9.60
CA MET A 131 14.83 0.76 8.67
C MET A 131 15.87 1.51 7.83
N VAL A 132 15.51 2.66 7.28
CA VAL A 132 16.44 3.49 6.48
C VAL A 132 17.61 3.97 7.34
N VAL A 133 17.37 4.44 8.55
CA VAL A 133 18.44 4.90 9.45
C VAL A 133 19.38 3.75 9.82
N MET A 134 18.84 2.57 10.12
CA MET A 134 19.66 1.38 10.42
C MET A 134 20.52 0.99 9.21
N GLN A 135 19.90 0.91 8.02
CA GLN A 135 20.61 0.57 6.78
C GLN A 135 21.76 1.54 6.49
N LEU A 136 21.56 2.84 6.75
CA LEU A 136 22.60 3.86 6.57
C LEU A 136 23.73 3.74 7.61
N LYS A 137 23.42 3.40 8.87
CA LYS A 137 24.44 3.15 9.90
C LYS A 137 25.29 1.92 9.56
N THR A 138 24.66 0.79 9.24
CA THR A 138 25.35 -0.44 8.82
C THR A 138 26.23 -0.20 7.59
N SER A 139 25.73 0.55 6.60
CA SER A 139 26.52 0.90 5.40
C SER A 139 27.74 1.74 5.73
N LYS A 140 27.62 2.70 6.67
CA LYS A 140 28.77 3.51 7.13
C LYS A 140 29.81 2.70 7.89
N GLU A 141 29.38 1.75 8.73
CA GLU A 141 30.30 0.86 9.45
C GLU A 141 31.06 -0.06 8.49
N MET A 142 30.38 -0.64 7.50
CA MET A 142 31.03 -1.44 6.45
C MET A 142 32.08 -0.63 5.66
N ILE A 143 31.80 0.65 5.36
CA ILE A 143 32.76 1.54 4.69
C ILE A 143 33.94 1.89 5.62
N LYS A 144 33.71 2.06 6.92
CA LYS A 144 34.78 2.34 7.89
C LYS A 144 35.72 1.14 8.06
N ASP A 145 35.17 -0.08 8.04
CA ASP A 145 35.95 -1.31 8.16
C ASP A 145 36.84 -1.56 6.93
N SER A 146 36.34 -1.29 5.72
CA SER A 146 37.15 -1.35 4.49
C SER A 146 38.24 -0.27 4.41
N LEU A 147 37.99 0.93 4.97
CA LEU A 147 39.00 1.97 5.13
C LEU A 147 40.06 1.62 6.19
N SER A 148 39.69 0.88 7.25
CA SER A 148 40.65 0.43 8.27
C SER A 148 41.55 -0.71 7.77
N LEU A 149 41.06 -1.55 6.86
CA LEU A 149 41.83 -2.60 6.17
C LEU A 149 42.89 -2.04 5.19
N GLY A 150 42.82 -0.75 4.85
CA GLY A 150 43.83 -0.04 4.05
C GLY A 150 45.04 0.45 4.85
N ASN A 151 45.03 0.34 6.19
CA ASN A 151 46.11 0.85 7.05
C ASN A 151 47.04 -0.28 7.53
N ASN A 152 47.48 -1.12 6.59
CA ASN A 152 48.35 -2.26 6.86
C ASN A 152 49.82 -1.88 6.58
N THR A 153 50.57 -1.64 7.66
CA THR A 153 51.90 -2.24 7.96
C THR A 153 53.10 -2.07 7.01
N PHE A 154 53.18 -1.01 6.20
CA PHE A 154 54.45 -0.58 5.56
C PHE A 154 54.91 0.84 5.96
N THR A 155 54.60 1.25 7.20
CA THR A 155 55.34 2.23 8.01
C THR A 155 55.18 1.78 9.46
#